data_AF-A0A1C6JIG2-F1
#
_entry.id   AF-A0A1C6JIG2-F1
#
_cell.length_a   1.000
_cell.length_b   1.000
_cell.length_c   1.000
_cell.angle_alpha   90.00
_cell.angle_beta   90.00
_cell.angle_gamma   90.00
#
_symmetry.space_group_name_H-M   'P 1'
#
loop_
_entity.id
_entity.type
_entity.pdbx_description
1 polymer ?
#
loop_
_entity_poly.entity_id
_entity_poly.type
_entity_poly.pdbx_seq_one_letter_code
_entity_poly.pdbx_strand_id
1 'polypeptide(L)'
;MNVYDQAHGLAAAIRESEEFKQYDQLKKVVDQNEELSKMIKDFQSKQFEAQAKQMMGEEAAPDMSQQIQNLYQIIMKDPMAAQYMQAEMRFSLMMNDVYKILGEVMGLGNMG
;
A
#
# COMPACT_ATOMS: atom_id res chain seq x y z
N MET A 1 -0.85 -28.29 -14.60
CA MET A 1 -0.63 -26.88 -14.20
C MET A 1 0.37 -26.91 -13.06
N ASN A 2 1.54 -26.30 -13.27
CA ASN A 2 2.58 -26.20 -12.24
C ASN A 2 2.35 -24.95 -11.37
N VAL A 3 3.17 -24.76 -10.32
CA VAL A 3 3.04 -23.60 -9.40
C VAL A 3 3.23 -22.26 -10.14
N TYR A 4 4.09 -22.19 -11.15
CA TYR A 4 4.31 -20.97 -11.93
C TYR A 4 3.09 -20.62 -12.80
N ASP A 5 2.45 -21.61 -13.41
CA ASP A 5 1.20 -21.41 -14.16
C ASP A 5 0.11 -20.83 -13.26
N GLN A 6 -0.01 -21.34 -12.03
CA GLN A 6 -0.96 -20.83 -11.04
C GLN A 6 -0.60 -19.42 -10.58
N ALA A 7 0.69 -19.11 -10.38
CA ALA A 7 1.14 -17.76 -10.04
C ALA A 7 0.81 -16.75 -11.14
N HIS A 8 0.97 -17.12 -12.42
CA HIS A 8 0.53 -16.30 -13.54
C HIS A 8 -0.99 -16.12 -13.57
N GLY A 9 -1.75 -17.18 -13.26
CA GLY A 9 -3.20 -17.11 -13.11
C GLY A 9 -3.63 -16.15 -12.01
N LEU A 10 -3.00 -16.23 -10.83
CA LEU A 10 -3.24 -15.31 -9.71
C LEU A 10 -2.89 -13.87 -10.09
N ALA A 11 -1.75 -13.64 -10.75
CA ALA A 11 -1.37 -12.31 -11.22
C ALA A 11 -2.38 -11.74 -12.23
N ALA A 12 -2.94 -12.57 -13.11
CA ALA A 12 -4.01 -12.14 -14.01
C ALA A 12 -5.30 -11.80 -13.23
N ALA A 13 -5.71 -12.65 -12.29
CA ALA A 13 -6.89 -12.40 -11.46
C ALA A 13 -6.76 -11.11 -10.63
N ILE A 14 -5.58 -10.85 -10.06
CA ILE A 14 -5.30 -9.59 -9.33
C ILE A 14 -5.44 -8.40 -10.28
N ARG A 15 -4.89 -8.45 -11.50
CA ARG A 15 -5.03 -7.35 -12.47
C ARG A 15 -6.48 -7.14 -12.90
N GLU A 16 -7.28 -8.20 -12.96
CA GLU A 16 -8.68 -8.13 -13.33
C GLU A 16 -9.60 -7.73 -12.17
N SER A 17 -9.11 -7.74 -10.93
CA SER A 17 -9.87 -7.30 -9.75
C SER A 17 -10.27 -5.82 -9.84
N GLU A 18 -11.44 -5.50 -9.30
CA GLU A 18 -11.93 -4.12 -9.24
C GLU A 18 -11.06 -3.26 -8.33
N GLU A 19 -10.53 -3.84 -7.26
CA GLU A 19 -9.60 -3.21 -6.33
C GLU A 19 -8.35 -2.71 -7.05
N PHE A 20 -7.71 -3.57 -7.86
CA PHE A 20 -6.53 -3.18 -8.63
C PHE A 20 -6.86 -2.18 -9.73
N LYS A 21 -7.94 -2.40 -10.50
CA LYS A 21 -8.33 -1.50 -11.61
C LYS A 21 -8.59 -0.08 -11.10
N GLN A 22 -9.34 0.06 -10.01
CA GLN A 22 -9.63 1.37 -9.41
C GLN A 22 -8.36 2.03 -8.86
N TYR A 23 -7.53 1.25 -8.16
CA TYR A 23 -6.23 1.73 -7.66
C TYR A 23 -5.34 2.24 -8.79
N ASP A 24 -5.12 1.45 -9.83
CA ASP A 24 -4.25 1.77 -10.96
C ASP A 24 -4.78 2.98 -11.76
N GLN A 25 -6.10 3.06 -11.96
CA GLN A 25 -6.71 4.22 -12.60
C GLN A 25 -6.47 5.50 -11.80
N LEU A 26 -6.78 5.51 -10.50
CA LEU A 26 -6.60 6.68 -9.65
C LEU A 26 -5.12 7.06 -9.50
N LYS A 27 -4.23 6.06 -9.46
CA LYS A 27 -2.78 6.27 -9.46
C LYS A 27 -2.34 7.07 -10.67
N LYS A 28 -2.78 6.68 -11.87
CA LYS A 28 -2.46 7.39 -13.12
C LYS A 28 -2.96 8.82 -13.12
N VAL A 29 -4.12 9.09 -12.53
CA VAL A 29 -4.65 10.46 -12.42
C VAL A 29 -3.83 11.28 -11.43
N VAL A 30 -3.53 10.74 -10.24
CA VAL A 30 -2.68 11.39 -9.24
C VAL A 30 -1.29 11.70 -9.79
N ASP A 31 -0.70 10.78 -10.56
CA ASP A 31 0.64 10.95 -11.13
C ASP A 31 0.71 12.03 -12.22
N GLN A 32 -0.42 12.51 -12.74
CA GLN A 32 -0.47 13.70 -13.61
C GLN A 32 -0.31 15.01 -12.83
N ASN A 33 -0.53 15.00 -11.52
CA ASN A 33 -0.28 16.12 -10.63
C ASN A 33 1.06 15.91 -9.91
N GLU A 34 2.13 16.54 -10.41
CA GLU A 34 3.49 16.36 -9.87
C GLU A 34 3.62 16.73 -8.38
N GLU A 35 2.94 17.78 -7.94
CA GLU A 35 2.98 18.22 -6.54
C GLU A 35 2.33 17.17 -5.63
N LEU A 36 1.15 16.71 -6.02
CA LEU A 36 0.42 15.70 -5.27
C LEU A 36 1.14 14.35 -5.27
N SER A 37 1.64 13.91 -6.42
CA SER A 37 2.45 12.69 -6.55
C SER A 37 3.69 12.73 -5.66
N LYS A 38 4.36 13.89 -5.55
CA LYS A 38 5.50 14.07 -4.63
C LYS A 38 5.08 13.95 -3.17
N MET A 39 4.00 14.60 -2.76
CA MET A 39 3.51 14.52 -1.38
C MET A 39 3.14 13.10 -0.97
N ILE A 40 2.43 12.37 -1.84
CA ILE A 40 2.05 10.97 -1.59
C ILE A 40 3.28 10.07 -1.50
N LYS A 41 4.26 10.24 -2.38
CA LYS A 41 5.52 9.47 -2.33
C LYS A 41 6.30 9.74 -1.05
N ASP A 42 6.38 11.00 -0.60
CA ASP A 42 7.03 11.35 0.66
C ASP A 42 6.31 10.69 1.85
N PHE A 43 4.98 10.75 1.88
CA PHE A 43 4.17 10.06 2.88
C PHE A 43 4.44 8.54 2.90
N GLN A 44 4.40 7.87 1.75
CA GLN A 44 4.65 6.43 1.64
C GLN A 44 6.06 6.05 2.10
N SER A 45 7.08 6.84 1.70
CA SER A 45 8.47 6.61 2.10
C SER A 45 8.65 6.71 3.61
N LYS A 46 8.07 7.74 4.24
CA LYS A 46 8.14 7.93 5.69
C LYS A 46 7.36 6.85 6.43
N GLN A 47 6.20 6.44 5.92
CA GLN A 47 5.42 5.34 6.50
C GLN A 47 6.22 4.03 6.48
N PHE A 48 6.89 3.73 5.36
CA PHE A 48 7.73 2.54 5.24
C PHE A 48 8.93 2.57 6.20
N GLU A 49 9.63 3.70 6.29
CA GLU A 49 10.76 3.87 7.21
C GLU A 49 10.31 3.70 8.68
N ALA A 50 9.13 4.23 9.05
CA ALA A 50 8.58 4.08 10.39
C ALA A 50 8.26 2.61 10.70
N GLN A 51 7.66 1.88 9.75
CA GLN A 51 7.38 0.46 9.89
C GLN A 51 8.68 -0.37 10.02
N ALA A 52 9.70 -0.07 9.21
CA ALA A 52 10.98 -0.75 9.27
C ALA A 52 11.66 -0.58 10.64
N LYS A 53 11.66 0.64 11.18
CA LYS A 53 12.20 0.93 12.53
C LYS A 53 11.45 0.17 13.61
N GLN A 54 10.12 0.16 13.55
CA GLN A 54 9.29 -0.59 14.48
C GLN A 54 9.60 -2.10 14.43
N MET A 55 9.81 -2.68 13.24
CA MET A 55 10.21 -4.08 13.09
C MET A 55 11.60 -4.38 13.68
N MET A 56 12.51 -3.40 13.66
CA MET A 56 13.84 -3.52 14.28
C MET A 56 13.83 -3.35 15.81
N GLY A 57 12.65 -3.06 16.39
CA GLY A 57 12.52 -2.77 17.82
C GLY A 57 13.00 -1.36 18.21
N GLU A 58 13.21 -0.48 17.23
CA GLU A 58 13.49 0.93 17.46
C GLU A 58 12.17 1.69 17.64
N GLU A 59 12.04 2.49 18.71
CA GLU A 59 10.91 3.40 18.83
C GLU A 59 10.97 4.42 17.70
N ALA A 60 9.90 4.49 16.89
CA ALA A 60 9.74 5.56 15.92
C ALA A 60 9.82 6.89 16.67
N ALA A 61 10.80 7.73 16.33
CA ALA A 61 11.00 9.02 16.99
C ALA A 61 9.67 9.79 17.00
N PRO A 62 9.24 10.39 18.15
CA PRO A 62 7.94 11.08 18.25
C PRO A 62 7.67 12.11 17.15
N ASP A 63 8.73 12.76 16.66
CA ASP A 63 8.70 13.70 15.54
C ASP A 63 8.27 13.04 14.21
N MET A 64 8.71 11.81 13.94
CA MET A 64 8.41 11.08 12.71
C MET A 64 6.92 10.72 12.60
N SER A 65 6.32 10.26 13.70
CA SER A 65 4.88 9.97 13.76
C SER A 65 4.05 11.24 13.52
N GLN A 66 4.46 12.37 14.08
CA GLN A 66 3.76 13.65 13.87
C GLN A 66 3.88 14.12 12.42
N GLN A 67 5.05 13.97 11.79
CA GLN A 67 5.28 14.31 10.39
C GLN A 67 4.37 13.50 9.46
N ILE A 68 4.29 12.19 9.67
CA ILE A 68 3.43 11.29 8.88
C ILE A 68 1.95 11.69 9.02
N GLN A 69 1.50 11.98 10.25
CA GLN A 69 0.13 12.44 10.49
C GLN A 69 -0.18 13.77 9.80
N ASN A 70 0.74 14.74 9.86
CA ASN A 70 0.58 16.04 9.21
C ASN A 70 0.50 15.90 7.68
N LEU A 71 1.38 15.10 7.09
CA LEU A 71 1.36 14.82 5.64
C LEU A 71 0.05 14.15 5.23
N TYR A 72 -0.41 13.16 6.00
CA TYR A 72 -1.69 12.51 5.74
C TYR A 72 -2.85 13.50 5.78
N GLN A 73 -2.91 14.38 6.77
CA GLN A 73 -3.95 15.41 6.86
C GLN A 73 -3.93 16.38 5.67
N ILE A 74 -2.75 16.73 5.16
CA ILE A 74 -2.62 17.60 3.98
C ILE A 74 -3.11 16.87 2.73
N ILE A 75 -2.64 15.64 2.51
CA ILE A 75 -3.04 14.78 1.37
C ILE A 75 -4.57 14.61 1.36
N MET A 76 -5.18 14.30 2.50
CA MET A 76 -6.61 14.06 2.60
C MET A 76 -7.50 15.29 2.34
N LYS A 77 -6.93 16.50 2.26
CA LYS A 77 -7.68 17.71 1.83
C LYS A 77 -7.92 17.74 0.33
N ASP A 78 -7.10 17.06 -0.45
CA ASP A 78 -7.29 16.93 -1.89
C ASP A 78 -8.25 15.75 -2.17
N PRO A 79 -9.41 15.97 -2.83
CA PRO A 79 -10.38 14.90 -3.07
C PRO A 79 -9.85 13.77 -3.95
N MET A 80 -8.98 14.07 -4.91
CA MET A 80 -8.38 13.10 -5.82
C MET A 80 -7.37 12.22 -5.08
N ALA A 81 -6.58 12.85 -4.22
CA ALA A 81 -5.68 12.15 -3.31
C ALA A 81 -6.45 11.24 -2.33
N ALA A 82 -7.50 11.76 -1.70
CA ALA A 82 -8.32 11.00 -0.77
C ALA A 82 -8.94 9.76 -1.43
N GLN A 83 -9.44 9.89 -2.67
CA GLN A 83 -9.94 8.76 -3.45
C GLN A 83 -8.84 7.73 -3.75
N TYR A 84 -7.66 8.19 -4.17
CA TYR A 84 -6.51 7.32 -4.39
C TYR A 84 -6.10 6.56 -3.13
N MET A 85 -5.96 7.25 -1.99
CA MET A 85 -5.60 6.64 -0.71
C MET A 85 -6.64 5.59 -0.27
N GLN A 86 -7.93 5.85 -0.50
CA GLN A 86 -8.99 4.89 -0.19
C GLN A 86 -8.92 3.65 -1.10
N ALA A 87 -8.64 3.82 -2.39
CA ALA A 87 -8.47 2.72 -3.32
C ALA A 87 -7.22 1.88 -3.01
N GLU A 88 -6.11 2.54 -2.67
CA GLU A 88 -4.88 1.90 -2.21
C GLU A 88 -5.12 1.07 -0.95
N MET A 89 -5.88 1.58 0.03
CA MET A 89 -6.25 0.82 1.22
C MET A 89 -7.06 -0.43 0.89
N ARG A 90 -8.07 -0.33 0.01
CA ARG A 90 -8.87 -1.49 -0.41
C ARG A 90 -8.01 -2.56 -1.10
N PHE A 91 -7.15 -2.14 -2.02
CA PHE A 91 -6.23 -3.04 -2.71
C PHE A 91 -5.25 -3.70 -1.74
N SER A 92 -4.71 -2.93 -0.77
CA SER A 92 -3.81 -3.44 0.25
C SER A 92 -4.48 -4.50 1.14
N LEU A 93 -5.74 -4.30 1.54
CA LEU A 93 -6.49 -5.29 2.31
C LEU A 93 -6.63 -6.62 1.55
N MET A 94 -7.07 -6.57 0.29
CA MET A 94 -7.16 -7.76 -0.57
C MET A 94 -5.81 -8.47 -0.69
N MET A 95 -4.73 -7.72 -0.93
CA MET A 95 -3.39 -8.28 -1.07
C MET A 95 -2.86 -8.89 0.22
N ASN A 96 -3.17 -8.31 1.39
CA ASN A 96 -2.81 -8.88 2.68
C ASN A 96 -3.44 -10.25 2.89
N ASP A 97 -4.69 -10.45 2.47
CA ASP A 97 -5.35 -11.75 2.56
C ASP A 97 -4.71 -12.77 1.60
N VAL A 98 -4.35 -12.34 0.39
CA VAL A 98 -3.57 -13.17 -0.55
C VAL A 98 -2.22 -13.57 0.05
N TYR A 99 -1.49 -12.62 0.65
CA TYR A 99 -0.19 -12.90 1.28
C TYR A 99 -0.30 -13.84 2.48
N LYS A 100 -1.37 -13.76 3.28
CA LYS A 100 -1.62 -14.70 4.38
C LYS A 100 -1.81 -16.13 3.86
N ILE A 101 -2.64 -16.32 2.84
CA ILE A 101 -2.88 -17.64 2.21
C ILE A 101 -1.56 -18.23 1.69
N LEU A 102 -0.73 -17.41 1.04
CA LEU A 102 0.60 -17.84 0.58
C LEU A 102 1.59 -18.06 1.73
N GLY A 103 1.50 -17.27 2.79
CA GLY A 103 2.35 -17.34 3.98
C GLY A 103 2.13 -18.61 4.79
N GLU A 104 0.91 -19.11 4.88
CA GLU A 104 0.55 -20.35 5.58
C GLU A 104 1.37 -21.56 5.07
N VAL A 105 1.51 -21.70 3.75
CA VAL A 105 2.27 -22.81 3.16
C VAL A 105 3.79 -22.67 3.31
N MET A 106 4.28 -21.46 3.57
CA MET A 106 5.69 -21.17 3.80
C MET A 106 6.10 -21.24 5.29
N GLY A 107 5.14 -21.49 6.18
CA GLY A 107 5.37 -21.41 7.64
C GLY A 107 5.54 -19.96 8.14
N LEU A 108 5.16 -18.97 7.33
CA LEU A 108 5.24 -17.54 7.63
C LEU A 108 3.92 -16.97 8.17
N GLY A 109 2.83 -17.75 8.16
CA GLY A 109 1.46 -17.30 8.49
C GLY A 109 1.21 -16.80 9.92
N ASN A 110 2.21 -16.87 10.81
CA ASN A 110 2.10 -16.47 12.22
C ASN A 110 2.89 -15.20 12.59
N MET A 111 3.40 -14.41 11.63
CA MET A 111 3.96 -13.09 11.94
C MET A 111 2.84 -12.04 11.95
N GLY A 112 1.98 -12.11 12.96
CA GLY A 112 1.02 -11.08 13.35
C GLY A 112 1.41 -10.47 14.68
#